data_AF-A0A3G1KXV2-F1
#
_entry.id   AF-A0A3G1KXV2-F1
#
_cell.length_a   1.000
_cell.length_b   1.000
_cell.length_c   1.000
_cell.angle_alpha   90.00
_cell.angle_beta   90.00
_cell.angle_gamma   90.00
#
_symmetry.space_group_name_H-M   'P 1'
#
loop_
_entity.id
_entity.type
_entity.pdbx_description
1 polymer ?
#
loop_
_entity_poly.entity_id
_entity_poly.type
_entity_poly.pdbx_seq_one_letter_code
_entity_poly.pdbx_strand_id
1 'polypeptide(L)' 'MAGEKVIAPYLIDVELCRRCMKCLNLGCPGIVRIDHKVVSNPGACHGCGLCAEVCPVHAITKVNDE' A
#
# COMPACT_ATOMS: atom_id res chain seq x y z
N MET A 1 -27.36 2.48 5.26
CA MET A 1 -26.47 1.78 4.31
C MET A 1 -25.07 2.01 4.83
N ALA A 2 -24.54 1.04 5.58
CA ALA A 2 -23.35 1.20 6.41
C ALA A 2 -22.13 1.46 5.52
N GLY A 3 -21.56 2.66 5.62
CA GLY A 3 -20.26 2.97 5.02
C GLY A 3 -19.21 2.18 5.78
N GLU A 4 -18.95 0.96 5.33
CA GLU A 4 -17.83 0.18 5.79
C GLU A 4 -16.55 0.98 5.55
N LYS A 5 -15.90 1.30 6.65
CA LYS A 5 -14.66 2.06 6.71
C LYS A 5 -13.60 1.19 6.04
N VAL A 6 -13.41 1.36 4.74
CA VAL A 6 -12.46 0.56 3.97
C VAL A 6 -11.06 0.94 4.46
N ILE A 7 -10.49 0.11 5.31
CA ILE A 7 -9.10 0.18 5.75
C ILE A 7 -8.29 -0.70 4.79
N ALA A 8 -7.33 -0.10 4.09
CA ALA A 8 -6.45 -0.85 3.21
C ALA A 8 -5.69 -1.85 4.07
N PRO A 9 -5.71 -3.18 3.79
CA PRO A 9 -5.01 -4.16 4.62
C PRO A 9 -3.50 -3.90 4.68
N TYR A 10 -2.93 -3.17 3.71
CA TYR A 10 -1.55 -2.70 3.73
C TYR A 10 -1.48 -1.18 3.76
N LEU A 11 -0.68 -0.64 4.66
CA LEU A 11 -0.32 0.78 4.73
C LEU A 11 1.11 1.00 4.28
N ILE A 12 1.36 2.17 3.71
CA ILE A 12 2.68 2.60 3.24
C ILE A 12 3.17 3.72 4.16
N ASP A 13 4.30 3.48 4.82
CA ASP A 13 5.01 4.48 5.59
C ASP A 13 5.74 5.44 4.64
N VAL A 14 5.26 6.68 4.57
CA VAL A 14 5.81 7.70 3.67
C VAL A 14 7.18 8.23 4.11
N GLU A 15 7.57 8.03 5.37
CA GLU A 15 8.88 8.42 5.88
C GLU A 15 9.94 7.38 5.50
N LEU A 16 9.61 6.10 5.61
CA LEU A 16 10.48 5.00 5.18
C LEU A 16 10.50 4.84 3.65
N CYS A 17 9.43 5.22 2.96
CA CYS A 17 9.31 5.05 1.52
C CYS A 17 10.31 5.91 0.75
N ARG A 18 11.35 5.26 0.21
CA ARG A 18 12.35 5.89 -0.67
C ARG A 18 11.85 6.18 -2.10
N ARG A 19 10.55 6.01 -2.37
CA ARG A 19 9.92 6.29 -3.68
C ARG A 19 10.61 5.55 -4.85
N CYS A 20 11.01 4.30 -4.61
CA CYS A 20 11.70 3.46 -5.60
C CYS A 20 10.81 2.89 -6.72
N MET A 21 9.48 3.09 -6.64
CA MET A 21 8.46 2.66 -7.61
C MET A 21 8.35 1.15 -7.89
N LYS A 22 9.13 0.29 -7.21
CA LYS A 22 9.02 -1.18 -7.34
C LYS A 22 7.60 -1.71 -7.11
N CYS A 23 6.90 -1.16 -6.12
CA CYS A 23 5.52 -1.54 -5.82
C CYS A 23 4.51 -1.08 -6.89
N LEU A 24 4.78 0.02 -7.60
CA LEU A 24 3.96 0.48 -8.73
C LEU A 24 4.21 -0.36 -9.98
N ASN A 25 5.43 -0.85 -10.18
CA ASN A 25 5.76 -1.76 -11.29
C ASN A 25 5.01 -3.10 -11.23
N LEU A 26 4.42 -3.46 -10.09
CA LEU A 26 3.53 -4.61 -9.97
C LEU A 26 2.18 -4.41 -10.70
N GLY A 27 1.82 -3.17 -11.05
CA GLY A 27 0.50 -2.86 -11.62
C GLY A 27 -0.65 -3.03 -10.62
N CYS A 28 -0.38 -2.94 -9.31
CA CYS A 28 -1.39 -3.12 -8.28
C CYS A 28 -2.37 -1.93 -8.27
N PRO A 29 -3.69 -2.15 -8.41
CA PRO A 29 -4.68 -1.07 -8.35
C PRO A 29 -4.83 -0.48 -6.93
N GLY A 30 -4.41 -1.24 -5.91
CA GLY A 30 -4.38 -0.81 -4.52
C GLY A 30 -3.20 0.10 -4.16
N ILE A 31 -2.28 0.39 -5.09
CA ILE A 31 -1.17 1.32 -4.86
C ILE A 31 -1.26 2.45 -5.87
N VAL A 32 -1.33 3.66 -5.36
CA VAL A 32 -1.42 4.86 -6.18
C VAL A 32 -0.32 5.84 -5.78
N ARG A 33 0.07 6.69 -6.73
CA ARG A 33 1.04 7.75 -6.51
C ARG A 33 0.30 9.08 -6.49
N ILE A 34 0.35 9.78 -5.36
CA ILE A 34 -0.26 11.09 -5.16
C ILE A 34 0.84 12.04 -4.70
N ASP A 35 1.02 13.17 -5.39
CA ASP A 35 1.99 14.21 -5.00
C ASP A 35 3.39 13.67 -4.70
N HIS A 36 3.92 12.82 -5.60
CA HIS A 36 5.22 12.14 -5.45
C HIS A 36 5.33 11.16 -4.27
N LYS A 37 4.27 10.95 -3.50
CA LYS A 37 4.20 9.95 -2.42
C LYS A 37 3.47 8.72 -2.94
N VAL A 38 3.90 7.55 -2.45
CA VAL A 38 3.24 6.29 -2.74
C VAL A 38 2.28 6.02 -1.58
N VAL A 39 0.99 5.84 -1.89
CA VAL A 39 -0.04 5.60 -0.89
C VAL A 39 -0.87 4.37 -1.28
N SER A 40 -1.37 3.68 -0.27
CA SER A 40 -2.30 2.56 -0.44
C SER A 40 -3.72 3.07 -0.66
N ASN A 41 -4.39 2.61 -1.71
CA ASN A 41 -5.81 2.87 -1.94
C ASN A 41 -6.66 1.78 -1.27
N PRO A 42 -7.35 2.07 -0.17
CA PRO A 42 -8.20 1.09 0.51
C PRO A 42 -9.31 0.52 -0.37
N GLY A 43 -9.90 1.33 -1.24
CA GLY A 43 -10.99 0.89 -2.11
C GLY A 43 -10.58 -0.13 -3.18
N ALA A 44 -9.28 -0.31 -3.42
CA ALA A 44 -8.75 -1.23 -4.43
C ALA A 44 -7.70 -2.20 -3.86
N CYS A 45 -7.38 -2.13 -2.57
CA CYS A 45 -6.39 -2.98 -1.93
C CYS A 45 -7.06 -4.27 -1.44
N HIS A 46 -6.79 -5.39 -2.10
CA HIS A 46 -7.32 -6.71 -1.73
C HIS A 46 -6.45 -7.47 -0.72
N GLY A 47 -5.29 -6.92 -0.33
CA GLY A 47 -4.42 -7.55 0.65
C GLY A 47 -3.56 -8.71 0.14
N CYS A 48 -3.16 -8.69 -1.14
CA CYS A 48 -2.32 -9.76 -1.72
C CYS A 48 -0.89 -9.85 -1.16
N GLY A 49 -0.38 -8.78 -0.53
CA GLY A 49 0.95 -8.78 0.12
C GLY A 49 2.16 -8.64 -0.78
N LEU A 50 2.02 -8.75 -2.12
CA LEU A 50 3.13 -8.65 -3.06
C LEU A 50 3.91 -7.32 -2.97
N CYS A 51 3.20 -6.23 -2.62
CA CYS A 51 3.84 -4.94 -2.47
C CYS A 51 4.78 -4.87 -1.26
N ALA A 52 4.46 -5.55 -0.16
CA ALA A 52 5.31 -5.65 1.01
C ALA A 52 6.56 -6.47 0.71
N GLU A 53 6.39 -7.61 0.04
CA GLU A 53 7.47 -8.50 -0.40
C GLU A 53 8.48 -7.79 -1.34
N VAL A 54 8.00 -6.98 -2.29
CA VAL A 54 8.89 -6.30 -3.24
C VAL A 54 9.55 -5.03 -2.66
N CYS A 55 9.10 -4.55 -1.49
CA CYS A 55 9.56 -3.30 -0.92
C CYS A 55 10.96 -3.50 -0.29
N PRO A 56 12.04 -2.94 -0.86
CA PRO A 56 13.41 -3.22 -0.39
C PRO A 56 13.73 -2.59 0.97
N VAL A 57 12.89 -1.68 1.44
CA VAL A 57 13.02 -0.97 2.72
C VAL A 57 11.91 -1.34 3.70
N HIS A 58 11.08 -2.33 3.35
CA HIS A 58 9.94 -2.78 4.15
C HIS A 58 9.03 -1.64 4.65
N ALA A 59 8.89 -0.57 3.87
CA ALA A 59 8.02 0.56 4.17
C ALA A 59 6.52 0.26 4.02
N ILE A 60 6.14 -0.99 3.77
CA ILE A 60 4.75 -1.40 3.55
C ILE A 60 4.41 -2.51 4.53
N THR A 61 3.44 -2.27 5.40
CA THR A 61 3.07 -3.15 6.51
C THR A 61 1.59 -3.47 6.50
N LYS A 62 1.21 -4.65 6.99
CA LYS A 62 -0.19 -5.06 7.11
C LYS A 62 -0.78 -4.45 8.40
N VAL A 63 -1.97 -3.85 8.32
CA VAL A 63 -2.63 -3.19 9.47
C VAL A 63 -3.50 -4.09 10.32
N ASN A 64 -3.78 -5.32 9.86
CA ASN A 64 -4.58 -6.31 10.57
C ASN A 64 -3.71 -7.52 10.92
N ASP A 65 -2.58 -7.28 11.59
CA ASP A 65 -1.78 -8.34 12.21
C ASP A 65 -2.11 -8.33 13.72
N GLU A 66 -3.22 -8.99 14.07
CA GLU A 66 -3.49 -9.54 15.40
C GLU A 66 -3.31 -11.07 15.33
#